data_AF-A0A953P101-F1
#
_entry.id   AF-A0A953P101-F1
#
_cell.length_a   1.000
_cell.length_b   1.000
_cell.length_c   1.000
_cell.angle_alpha   90.00
_cell.angle_beta   90.00
_cell.angle_gamma   90.00
#
_symmetry.space_group_name_H-M   'P 1'
#
loop_
_entity.id
_entity.type
_entity.pdbx_description
1 polymer ?
#
loop_
_entity_poly.entity_id
_entity_poly.type
_entity_poly.pdbx_seq_one_letter_code
_entity_poly.pdbx_strand_id
1 'polypeptide(L)'
;MPEPTTGSQNAQRFACPGCAAAMQFDPDSGKIKCPYCGQMLDPPPGSEIVSHDYLAALKGSDNHVPISKQAMEVQCAGCGSTVAFQPPDVAGTCSFCGTPIVAQPKAADPLIAPDAVLPARVSKSKAQSQVQQWLQTRWFAPNALKKLAHQEGVNPVYLPFWTYDC
;
A
#
# COMPACT_ATOMS: atom_id res chain seq x y z
N MET A 1 -22.00 4.98 -17.57
CA MET A 1 -20.80 4.15 -17.41
C MET A 1 -19.88 4.91 -16.48
N PRO A 2 -19.61 4.47 -15.24
CA PRO A 2 -18.65 5.19 -14.41
C PRO A 2 -17.23 4.80 -14.86
N GLU A 3 -16.46 5.84 -15.19
CA GLU A 3 -15.04 5.79 -15.53
C GLU A 3 -14.22 5.38 -14.28
N PRO A 4 -13.07 4.70 -14.43
CA PRO A 4 -12.23 4.35 -13.30
C PRO A 4 -11.58 5.64 -12.72
N THR A 5 -12.02 6.01 -11.52
CA THR A 5 -11.52 7.14 -10.74
C THR A 5 -10.04 6.92 -10.40
N THR A 6 -9.17 7.51 -11.21
CA THR A 6 -7.72 7.49 -10.97
C THR A 6 -7.39 8.53 -9.90
N GLY A 7 -7.29 8.10 -8.65
CA GLY A 7 -6.78 8.89 -7.54
C GLY A 7 -5.37 9.41 -7.86
N SER A 8 -5.27 10.71 -8.07
CA SER A 8 -4.04 11.41 -8.39
C SER A 8 -3.26 11.70 -7.11
N GLN A 9 -2.36 10.80 -6.73
CA GLN A 9 -1.18 11.15 -5.95
C GLN A 9 -0.04 11.42 -6.94
N ASN A 10 0.82 12.38 -6.65
CA ASN A 10 2.02 12.70 -7.43
C ASN A 10 3.08 11.59 -7.28
N ALA A 11 2.69 10.33 -7.54
CA ALA A 11 3.63 9.26 -7.81
C ALA A 11 4.43 9.71 -9.02
N GLN A 12 5.76 9.81 -8.90
CA GLN A 12 6.60 10.09 -10.04
C GLN A 12 6.25 9.10 -11.16
N ARG A 13 5.53 9.59 -12.15
CA ARG A 13 5.06 8.77 -13.27
C ARG A 13 6.28 8.51 -14.13
N PHE A 14 6.82 7.30 -14.02
CA PHE A 14 7.86 6.83 -14.94
C PHE A 14 7.22 6.67 -16.33
N ALA A 15 7.50 7.63 -17.22
CA ALA A 15 7.00 7.56 -18.58
C ALA A 15 7.86 6.59 -19.40
N CYS A 16 7.21 5.68 -20.13
CA CYS A 16 7.90 4.75 -21.00
C CYS A 16 8.60 5.51 -22.15
N PRO A 17 9.92 5.32 -22.39
CA PRO A 17 10.62 6.01 -23.47
C PRO A 17 10.16 5.55 -24.87
N GLY A 18 9.57 4.35 -25.00
CA GLY A 18 9.09 3.82 -26.27
C GLY A 18 7.66 4.22 -26.66
N CYS A 19 6.77 4.46 -25.69
CA CYS A 19 5.36 4.75 -25.97
C CYS A 19 4.70 5.81 -25.07
N ALA A 20 5.49 6.48 -24.21
CA ALA A 20 5.04 7.50 -23.25
C ALA A 20 4.00 7.05 -22.21
N ALA A 21 3.58 5.79 -22.21
CA ALA A 21 2.66 5.28 -21.21
C ALA A 21 3.27 5.25 -19.80
N ALA A 22 2.42 5.37 -18.78
CA ALA A 22 2.83 5.23 -17.39
C ALA A 22 3.30 3.80 -17.12
N MET A 23 4.56 3.65 -16.70
CA MET A 23 5.13 2.37 -16.33
C MET A 23 4.76 2.01 -14.88
N GLN A 24 4.76 0.71 -14.58
CA GLN A 24 4.39 0.17 -13.28
C GLN A 24 5.50 -0.74 -12.77
N PHE A 25 5.70 -0.76 -11.45
CA PHE A 25 6.62 -1.70 -10.84
C PHE A 25 6.08 -3.14 -10.97
N ASP A 26 6.90 -4.05 -11.46
CA ASP A 26 6.59 -5.47 -11.63
C ASP A 26 7.28 -6.29 -10.53
N PRO A 27 6.53 -6.81 -9.54
CA PRO A 27 7.11 -7.55 -8.40
C PRO A 27 7.85 -8.82 -8.78
N ASP A 28 7.48 -9.47 -9.89
CA ASP A 28 8.06 -10.73 -10.32
C ASP A 28 9.46 -10.53 -10.93
N SER A 29 9.67 -9.45 -11.69
CA SER A 29 10.99 -9.10 -12.26
C SER A 29 11.80 -8.13 -11.39
N GLY A 30 11.16 -7.41 -10.46
CA GLY A 30 11.78 -6.33 -9.70
C GLY A 30 12.09 -5.08 -10.53
N LYS A 31 11.54 -4.99 -11.74
CA LYS A 31 11.78 -3.89 -12.71
C LYS A 31 10.54 -3.02 -12.85
N ILE A 32 10.72 -1.84 -13.45
CA ILE A 32 9.62 -0.99 -13.89
C ILE A 32 9.25 -1.41 -15.31
N LYS A 33 8.06 -2.00 -15.48
CA LYS A 33 7.56 -2.55 -16.75
C LYS A 33 6.45 -1.68 -17.33
N CYS A 34 6.52 -1.43 -18.63
CA CYS A 34 5.44 -0.80 -19.38
C CYS A 34 4.33 -1.81 -19.68
N PRO A 35 3.07 -1.59 -19.26
CA PRO A 35 1.97 -2.51 -19.53
C PRO A 35 1.55 -2.55 -21.00
N TYR A 36 1.95 -1.56 -21.82
CA TYR A 36 1.52 -1.44 -23.22
C TYR A 36 2.52 -2.04 -24.21
N CYS A 37 3.79 -1.64 -24.14
CA CYS A 37 4.83 -2.11 -25.08
C CYS A 37 5.75 -3.20 -24.49
N GLY A 38 5.64 -3.49 -23.19
CA GLY A 38 6.43 -4.53 -22.52
C GLY A 38 7.87 -4.13 -22.16
N GLN A 39 8.30 -2.90 -22.46
CA GLN A 39 9.63 -2.41 -22.11
C GLN A 39 9.87 -2.46 -20.59
N MET A 40 11.07 -2.83 -20.18
CA MET A 40 11.48 -2.92 -18.78
C MET A 40 12.69 -2.03 -18.51
N LEU A 41 12.67 -1.33 -17.38
CA LEU A 41 13.75 -0.49 -16.88
C LEU A 41 14.09 -0.90 -15.46
N ASP A 42 15.35 -0.75 -15.07
CA ASP A 42 15.73 -0.91 -13.67
C ASP A 42 15.19 0.27 -12.86
N PRO A 43 14.66 0.01 -11.64
CA PRO A 43 14.24 1.09 -10.76
C PRO A 43 15.45 1.98 -10.41
N PRO A 44 15.22 3.28 -10.18
CA PRO A 44 16.30 4.16 -9.73
C PRO A 44 16.93 3.60 -8.44
N PRO A 45 18.25 3.78 -8.24
CA PRO A 45 18.90 3.36 -7.01
C PRO A 45 18.24 4.06 -5.82
N GLY A 46 18.03 3.31 -4.74
CA GLY A 46 17.54 3.87 -3.48
C GLY A 46 18.56 4.82 -2.85
N SER A 47 18.08 5.71 -1.98
CA SER A 47 18.94 6.49 -1.10
C SER A 47 19.54 5.60 -0.01
N GLU A 48 20.64 6.07 0.58
CA GLU A 48 21.19 5.46 1.79
C GLU A 48 20.15 5.49 2.92
N ILE A 49 19.99 4.36 3.61
CA ILE A 49 19.07 4.23 4.73
C ILE A 49 19.83 4.67 5.98
N VAL A 50 19.36 5.75 6.62
CA VAL A 50 19.96 6.31 7.82
C VAL A 50 19.17 5.81 9.03
N SER A 51 19.88 5.30 10.04
CA SER A 51 19.28 4.93 11.32
C SER A 51 19.05 6.18 12.17
N HIS A 52 17.93 6.22 12.89
CA HIS A 52 17.60 7.35 13.78
C HIS A 52 17.93 6.99 15.22
N ASP A 53 18.38 7.98 16.00
CA ASP A 53 18.59 7.82 17.44
C ASP A 53 17.23 7.67 18.14
N TYR A 54 17.04 6.54 18.82
CA TYR A 54 15.81 6.25 19.56
C TYR A 54 15.46 7.32 20.60
N LEU A 55 16.45 7.83 21.33
CA LEU A 55 16.22 8.82 22.39
C LEU A 55 15.85 10.19 21.82
N ALA A 56 16.35 10.53 20.64
CA ALA A 56 15.97 11.74 19.91
C ALA A 56 14.53 11.60 19.35
N ALA A 57 14.20 10.45 18.77
CA ALA A 57 12.87 10.16 18.25
C ALA A 57 11.80 10.23 19.37
N LEU A 58 12.07 9.64 20.54
CA LEU A 58 11.15 9.70 21.68
C LEU A 58 10.88 11.11 22.21
N LYS A 59 11.87 12.00 22.13
CA LYS A 59 11.75 13.39 22.60
C LYS A 59 11.01 14.29 21.59
N GLY A 60 10.65 13.75 20.41
CA GLY A 60 10.04 14.52 19.33
C GLY A 60 10.99 15.55 18.72
N SER A 61 12.30 15.40 18.91
CA SER A 61 13.30 16.28 18.31
C SER A 61 13.66 15.91 16.87
N ASP A 62 13.24 14.73 16.41
CA ASP A 62 13.37 14.35 15.01
C ASP A 62 12.31 15.06 14.16
N ASN A 63 12.79 15.76 13.12
CA ASN A 63 11.96 16.44 12.11
C ASN A 63 11.30 15.42 11.18
N HIS A 64 10.42 14.57 11.71
CA HIS A 64 9.70 13.59 10.90
C HIS A 64 8.88 14.31 9.83
N VAL A 65 9.07 13.89 8.58
CA VAL A 65 8.28 14.38 7.45
C VAL A 65 6.96 13.60 7.44
N PRO A 66 5.79 14.25 7.52
CA PRO A 66 4.52 13.55 7.39
C PRO A 66 4.32 13.06 5.96
N ILE A 67 3.85 11.81 5.78
CA ILE A 67 3.43 11.23 4.49
C ILE A 67 2.39 12.13 3.82
N SER A 68 1.46 12.64 4.61
CA SER A 68 0.44 13.57 4.14
C SER A 68 0.00 14.50 5.26
N LYS A 69 -0.02 15.80 4.95
CA LYS A 69 -0.55 16.84 5.85
C LYS A 69 -2.08 16.88 5.91
N GLN A 70 -2.74 16.15 5.02
CA GLN A 70 -4.20 16.17 4.84
C GLN A 70 -4.82 14.79 5.02
N ALA A 71 -4.04 13.79 5.42
CA ALA A 71 -4.58 12.47 5.68
C ALA A 71 -5.62 12.53 6.81
N MET A 72 -6.70 11.80 6.63
CA MET A 72 -7.74 11.58 7.62
C MET A 72 -7.63 10.15 8.10
N GLU A 73 -7.88 9.92 9.38
CA GLU A 73 -7.86 8.59 9.97
C GLU A 73 -9.23 8.24 10.52
N VAL A 74 -9.62 6.98 10.36
CA VAL A 74 -10.85 6.45 10.91
C VAL A 74 -10.61 5.07 11.48
N GLN A 75 -11.16 4.85 12.67
CA GLN A 75 -11.17 3.55 13.31
C GLN A 75 -12.30 2.71 12.73
N CYS A 76 -11.99 1.53 12.23
CA CYS A 76 -12.97 0.61 11.68
C CYS A 76 -13.89 0.08 12.77
N ALA A 77 -15.20 0.30 12.65
CA ALA A 77 -16.19 -0.21 13.60
C ALA A 77 -16.29 -1.75 13.64
N GLY A 78 -15.86 -2.43 12.56
CA GLY A 78 -15.94 -3.90 12.46
C GLY A 78 -14.82 -4.65 13.17
N CYS A 79 -13.58 -4.14 13.11
CA CYS A 79 -12.40 -4.84 13.66
C CYS A 79 -11.47 -3.96 14.52
N GLY A 80 -11.77 -2.67 14.67
CA GLY A 80 -10.97 -1.74 15.45
C GLY A 80 -9.69 -1.24 14.76
N SER A 81 -9.39 -1.67 13.54
CA SER A 81 -8.21 -1.23 12.79
C SER A 81 -8.27 0.27 12.47
N THR A 82 -7.13 0.95 12.55
CA THR A 82 -6.94 2.29 12.00
C THR A 82 -6.79 2.23 10.48
N VAL A 83 -7.55 3.05 9.75
CA VAL A 83 -7.44 3.20 8.28
C VAL A 83 -7.22 4.66 7.95
N ALA A 84 -6.22 4.94 7.10
CA ALA A 84 -5.92 6.28 6.63
C ALA A 84 -6.50 6.52 5.22
N PHE A 85 -7.05 7.72 5.01
CA PHE A 85 -7.58 8.21 3.74
C PHE A 85 -6.86 9.50 3.37
N GLN A 86 -6.68 9.75 2.07
CA GLN A 86 -6.12 11.00 1.60
C GLN A 86 -7.09 11.65 0.59
N PRO A 87 -7.41 12.94 0.74
CA PRO A 87 -8.26 13.63 -0.23
C PRO A 87 -7.77 13.44 -1.67
N PRO A 88 -8.67 13.21 -2.64
CA PRO A 88 -10.14 13.34 -2.54
C PRO A 88 -10.87 12.07 -2.03
N ASP A 89 -10.14 11.00 -1.72
CA ASP A 89 -10.75 9.73 -1.30
C ASP A 89 -11.31 9.87 0.11
N VAL A 90 -12.64 9.75 0.24
CA VAL A 90 -13.38 9.87 1.52
C VAL A 90 -14.16 8.62 1.87
N ALA A 91 -14.07 7.57 1.06
CA ALA A 91 -14.74 6.31 1.29
C ALA A 91 -13.91 5.15 0.74
N GLY A 92 -14.04 3.99 1.36
CA GLY A 92 -13.34 2.79 0.94
C GLY A 92 -13.79 1.58 1.75
N THR A 93 -13.00 0.52 1.67
CA THR A 93 -13.26 -0.74 2.38
C THR A 93 -12.10 -1.05 3.31
N CYS A 94 -12.39 -1.50 4.53
CA CYS A 94 -11.36 -1.94 5.46
C CYS A 94 -10.54 -3.09 4.85
N SER A 95 -9.23 -2.90 4.68
CA SER A 95 -8.32 -3.92 4.14
C SER A 95 -8.20 -5.16 5.03
N PHE A 96 -8.63 -5.09 6.29
CA PHE A 96 -8.58 -6.19 7.26
C PHE A 96 -9.87 -7.01 7.28
N CYS A 97 -11.03 -6.37 7.47
CA CYS A 97 -12.30 -7.07 7.68
C CYS A 97 -13.35 -6.87 6.57
N GLY A 98 -13.09 -6.01 5.59
CA GLY A 98 -14.03 -5.78 4.49
C GLY A 98 -15.21 -4.87 4.81
N THR A 99 -15.31 -4.31 6.02
CA THR A 99 -16.37 -3.34 6.36
C THR A 99 -16.22 -2.06 5.52
N PRO A 100 -17.30 -1.53 4.92
CA PRO A 100 -17.26 -0.24 4.25
C PRO A 100 -17.01 0.87 5.26
N ILE A 101 -16.15 1.81 4.90
CA ILE A 101 -15.69 2.90 5.75
C ILE A 101 -15.91 4.21 5.00
N VAL A 102 -16.44 5.21 5.70
CA VAL A 102 -16.48 6.60 5.26
C VAL A 102 -15.56 7.40 6.18
N ALA A 103 -14.63 8.14 5.59
CA ALA A 103 -13.70 8.99 6.31
C ALA A 103 -14.49 10.04 7.10
N GLN A 104 -14.20 10.13 8.39
CA GLN A 104 -14.68 11.23 9.22
C GLN A 104 -13.64 12.35 9.16
N PRO A 105 -14.01 13.63 9.36
CA PRO A 105 -13.13 14.79 9.25
C PRO A 105 -12.05 14.87 10.36
N LYS A 106 -11.68 13.75 10.98
CA LYS A 106 -10.60 13.68 11.96
C LYS A 106 -9.28 13.64 11.21
N ALA A 107 -8.43 14.64 11.45
CA ALA A 107 -7.06 14.62 10.99
C ALA A 107 -6.36 13.36 11.53
N ALA A 108 -5.62 12.67 10.68
CA ALA A 108 -4.77 11.56 11.11
C ALA A 108 -3.70 12.10 12.07
N ASP A 109 -3.29 11.28 13.05
CA ASP A 109 -2.01 11.52 13.69
C ASP A 109 -0.92 11.50 12.59
N PRO A 110 0.13 12.33 12.68
CA PRO A 110 1.10 12.47 11.60
C PRO A 110 1.69 11.11 11.21
N LEU A 111 1.23 10.58 10.09
CA LEU A 111 1.79 9.36 9.50
C LEU A 111 3.22 9.68 9.10
N ILE A 112 4.19 9.11 9.81
CA ILE A 112 5.61 9.37 9.57
C ILE A 112 6.00 8.74 8.22
N ALA A 113 6.62 9.54 7.35
CA ALA A 113 7.10 9.05 6.08
C ALA A 113 8.27 8.08 6.30
N PRO A 114 8.24 6.90 5.66
CA PRO A 114 9.36 5.99 5.76
C PRO A 114 10.56 6.52 4.98
N ASP A 115 11.76 6.33 5.53
CA ASP A 115 13.01 6.63 4.83
C ASP A 115 13.23 5.69 3.64
N ALA A 116 12.72 4.46 3.73
CA ALA A 116 12.78 3.47 2.67
C ALA A 116 11.57 2.53 2.68
N VAL A 117 11.23 2.00 1.50
CA VAL A 117 10.19 0.99 1.33
C VAL A 117 10.81 -0.25 0.71
N LEU A 118 10.53 -1.42 1.29
CA LEU A 118 10.90 -2.70 0.70
C LEU A 118 10.01 -2.98 -0.52
N PRO A 119 10.58 -3.16 -1.74
CA PRO A 119 9.78 -3.48 -2.91
C PRO A 119 9.07 -4.81 -2.76
N ALA A 120 7.81 -4.86 -3.19
CA ALA A 120 7.03 -6.10 -3.20
C ALA A 120 7.70 -7.13 -4.12
N ARG A 121 7.74 -8.41 -3.70
CA ARG A 121 8.26 -9.53 -4.50
C ARG A 121 7.19 -10.53 -4.94
N VAL A 122 5.95 -10.29 -4.55
CA VAL A 122 4.80 -11.15 -4.85
C VAL A 122 3.77 -10.31 -5.57
N SER A 123 3.47 -10.67 -6.81
CA SER A 123 2.41 -10.02 -7.58
C SER A 123 1.04 -10.31 -7.00
N LYS A 124 0.07 -9.40 -7.24
CA LYS A 124 -1.31 -9.54 -6.74
C LYS A 124 -1.94 -10.87 -7.17
N SER A 125 -1.73 -11.29 -8.42
CA SER A 125 -2.22 -12.57 -8.96
C SER A 125 -1.61 -13.78 -8.24
N LYS A 126 -0.30 -13.74 -7.96
CA LYS A 126 0.40 -14.80 -7.22
C LYS A 126 -0.07 -14.87 -5.77
N ALA A 127 -0.25 -13.72 -5.11
CA ALA A 127 -0.78 -13.66 -3.75
C ALA A 127 -2.21 -14.24 -3.69
N GLN A 128 -3.09 -13.85 -4.61
CA GLN A 128 -4.46 -14.39 -4.71
C GLN A 128 -4.45 -15.90 -4.93
N SER A 129 -3.61 -16.40 -5.85
CA SER A 129 -3.52 -17.82 -6.15
C SER A 129 -3.04 -18.65 -4.95
N GLN A 130 -2.02 -18.14 -4.23
CA GLN A 130 -1.51 -18.79 -3.01
C GLN A 130 -2.55 -18.83 -1.89
N VAL A 131 -3.29 -17.73 -1.68
CA VAL A 131 -4.37 -17.67 -0.70
C VAL A 131 -5.48 -18.65 -1.06
N GLN A 132 -5.88 -18.72 -2.33
CA GLN A 132 -6.90 -19.66 -2.81
C GLN A 132 -6.46 -21.12 -2.61
N GLN A 133 -5.23 -21.45 -3.00
CA GLN A 133 -4.69 -22.80 -2.81
C GLN A 133 -4.63 -23.17 -1.32
N TRP A 134 -4.19 -22.26 -0.47
CA TRP A 134 -4.16 -22.47 0.97
C TRP A 134 -5.58 -22.72 1.53
N LEU A 135 -6.58 -21.93 1.13
CA LEU A 135 -7.97 -22.11 1.56
C LEU A 135 -8.58 -23.45 1.10
N GLN A 136 -8.15 -24.00 -0.03
CA GLN A 136 -8.59 -25.33 -0.49
C GLN A 136 -8.12 -26.46 0.42
N THR A 137 -6.97 -26.29 1.11
CA THR A 137 -6.46 -27.28 2.07
C THR A 137 -7.21 -27.28 3.42
N ARG A 138 -8.09 -26.29 3.65
CA ARG A 138 -8.79 -26.12 4.92
C ARG A 138 -10.21 -26.69 4.83
N TRP A 139 -10.39 -27.89 5.40
CA TRP A 139 -11.67 -28.61 5.38
C TRP A 139 -12.84 -27.78 5.97
N PHE A 140 -12.57 -27.00 7.03
CA PHE A 140 -13.56 -26.16 7.70
C PHE A 140 -13.60 -24.70 7.21
N ALA A 141 -12.94 -24.35 6.11
CA ALA A 141 -12.98 -22.98 5.60
C ALA A 141 -14.39 -22.64 5.07
N PRO A 142 -15.06 -21.57 5.57
CA PRO A 142 -16.39 -21.18 5.13
C PRO A 142 -16.42 -20.88 3.61
N ASN A 143 -17.50 -21.27 2.94
CA ASN A 143 -17.66 -21.01 1.51
C ASN A 143 -17.67 -19.50 1.18
N ALA A 144 -18.14 -18.65 2.09
CA ALA A 144 -18.09 -17.20 1.96
C ALA A 144 -16.63 -16.68 1.87
N LEU A 145 -15.72 -17.23 2.68
CA LEU A 145 -14.29 -16.87 2.66
C LEU A 145 -13.63 -17.25 1.33
N LYS A 146 -13.96 -18.44 0.80
CA LYS A 146 -13.48 -18.89 -0.52
C LYS A 146 -13.94 -17.96 -1.64
N LYS A 147 -15.19 -17.48 -1.60
CA LYS A 147 -15.72 -16.51 -2.58
C LYS A 147 -15.02 -15.15 -2.49
N LEU A 148 -14.79 -14.64 -1.28
CA LEU A 148 -14.10 -13.37 -1.07
C LEU A 148 -12.67 -13.39 -1.63
N ALA A 149 -11.94 -14.49 -1.41
CA ALA A 149 -10.59 -14.67 -1.95
C ALA A 149 -10.53 -14.73 -3.51
N HIS A 150 -11.66 -14.98 -4.17
CA HIS A 150 -11.75 -15.00 -5.64
C HIS A 150 -12.00 -13.61 -6.27
N GLN A 151 -12.72 -12.71 -5.59
CA GLN A 151 -13.23 -11.46 -6.17
C GLN A 151 -12.41 -10.21 -5.81
N GLU A 152 -11.10 -10.36 -5.56
CA GLU A 152 -10.19 -9.29 -5.09
C GLU A 152 -10.12 -9.05 -3.57
N GLY A 153 -10.28 -10.10 -2.76
CA GLY A 153 -10.08 -10.01 -1.30
C GLY A 153 -8.64 -9.81 -0.81
N VAL A 154 -7.65 -9.61 -1.70
CA VAL A 154 -6.23 -9.44 -1.31
C VAL A 154 -5.76 -8.05 -1.70
N ASN A 155 -5.56 -7.22 -0.68
CA ASN A 155 -5.06 -5.85 -0.81
C ASN A 155 -3.65 -5.75 -0.21
N PRO A 156 -2.73 -4.99 -0.83
CA PRO A 156 -1.46 -4.69 -0.20
C PRO A 156 -1.69 -3.82 1.04
N VAL A 157 -0.97 -4.13 2.11
CA VAL A 157 -0.95 -3.32 3.34
C VAL A 157 0.50 -2.93 3.60
N TYR A 158 0.71 -1.66 3.91
CA TYR A 158 2.01 -1.17 4.35
C TYR A 158 2.19 -1.49 5.85
N LEU A 159 3.29 -2.15 6.19
CA LEU A 159 3.68 -2.45 7.56
C LEU A 159 4.95 -1.66 7.91
N PRO A 160 4.87 -0.64 8.78
CA PRO A 160 6.04 0.12 9.18
C PRO A 160 6.95 -0.70 10.10
N PHE A 161 8.25 -0.59 9.90
CA PHE A 161 9.29 -1.15 10.78
C PHE A 161 10.21 -0.01 11.20
N TRP A 162 10.60 -0.04 12.47
CA TRP A 162 11.54 0.92 13.04
C TRP A 162 12.86 0.22 13.31
N THR A 163 13.94 0.77 12.78
CA THR A 163 15.30 0.38 13.11
C THR A 163 15.91 1.49 13.93
N TYR A 164 16.46 1.13 15.09
CA TYR A 164 17.16 2.06 15.96
C TYR A 164 18.56 1.49 16.20
N ASP A 165 19.56 2.35 16.10
CA ASP A 165 20.91 2.00 16.54
C ASP A 165 21.04 2.29 18.04
N CYS A 166 21.75 1.41 18.74
CA CYS A 166 22.01 1.50 20.18
C CYS A 166 23.16 2.44 20.53
#